data_AF-A0A9E2UNM8-F1
#
_entry.id   AF-A0A9E2UNM8-F1
#
_cell.length_a   1.000
_cell.length_b   1.000
_cell.length_c   1.000
_cell.angle_alpha   90.00
_cell.angle_beta   90.00
_cell.angle_gamma   90.00
#
_symmetry.space_group_name_H-M   'P 1'
#
loop_
_entity.id
_entity.type
_entity.pdbx_description
1 polymer ?
#
loop_
_entity_poly.entity_id
_entity_poly.type
_entity_poly.pdbx_seq_one_letter_code
_entity_poly.pdbx_strand_id
1 'polypeptide(L)' 'MLPKHVAIIMDGNGRWAEKRLMNRIKGHEAGSEAVRTTV' A
#
# COMPACT_ATOMS: atom_id res chain seq x y z
N MET A 1 3.01 21.93 -16.89
CA MET A 1 2.75 20.64 -17.59
C MET A 1 2.75 19.55 -16.54
N LEU A 2 1.75 18.66 -16.53
CA LEU A 2 1.66 17.55 -15.58
C LEU A 2 1.94 16.22 -16.29
N PRO A 3 2.42 15.19 -15.56
CA PRO A 3 2.64 13.87 -16.13
C PRO A 3 1.31 13.26 -16.61
N LYS A 4 1.32 12.64 -17.80
CA LYS A 4 0.15 11.94 -18.36
C LYS A 4 -0.04 10.52 -17.82
N HIS A 5 0.99 9.96 -17.17
CA HIS A 5 1.00 8.61 -16.64
C HIS A 5 1.97 8.54 -15.46
N VAL A 6 1.57 7.85 -14.40
CA VAL A 6 2.38 7.59 -13.20
C VAL A 6 2.23 6.12 -12.85
N ALA A 7 3.35 5.45 -12.59
CA ALA A 7 3.37 4.08 -12.07
C ALA A 7 3.93 4.11 -10.64
N ILE A 8 3.28 3.40 -9.72
CA ILE A 8 3.65 3.35 -8.30
C ILE A 8 3.82 1.89 -7.92
N ILE A 9 4.95 1.55 -7.28
CA ILE A 9 5.18 0.26 -6.65
C ILE A 9 4.93 0.44 -5.17
N MET A 10 3.88 -0.21 -4.65
CA MET A 10 3.65 -0.25 -3.22
C MET A 10 4.35 -1.44 -2.58
N ASP A 11 5.50 -1.19 -1.95
CA ASP A 11 6.20 -2.15 -1.10
C ASP A 11 5.98 -1.83 0.41
N GLY A 12 6.20 -2.82 1.26
CA GLY A 12 6.28 -2.64 2.71
C GLY A 12 5.02 -3.01 3.50
N ASN A 13 3.94 -3.42 2.84
CA ASN A 13 2.69 -3.83 3.49
C ASN A 13 2.88 -4.97 4.51
N GLY A 14 3.73 -5.94 4.20
CA GLY A 14 4.07 -7.02 5.15
C GLY A 14 4.81 -6.51 6.39
N ARG A 15 5.79 -5.61 6.21
CA ARG A 15 6.53 -4.98 7.31
C ARG A 15 5.63 -4.06 8.15
N TRP A 16 4.68 -3.39 7.50
CA TRP A 16 3.67 -2.57 8.19
C TRP A 16 2.79 -3.42 9.10
N ALA A 17 2.35 -4.59 8.64
CA ALA A 17 1.55 -5.51 9.44
C ALA A 17 2.35 -6.09 10.61
N GLU A 18 3.59 -6.53 10.37
CA GLU A 18 4.48 -7.09 11.40
C GLU A 18 4.74 -6.10 12.54
N LYS A 19 5.04 -4.83 12.21
CA LYS A 19 5.25 -3.76 13.21
C LYS A 19 4.02 -3.50 14.09
N ARG A 20 2.84 -3.90 13.64
CA ARG A 20 1.56 -3.75 14.35
C ARG A 20 1.08 -5.05 14.98
N LEU A 21 1.91 -6.10 15.00
CA LEU A 21 1.55 -7.44 15.47
C LEU A 21 0.32 -8.01 14.75
N MET A 22 0.16 -7.65 13.47
CA MET A 22 -0.93 -8.10 12.62
C MET A 22 -0.43 -9.17 11.64
N ASN A 23 -1.35 -10.01 11.17
CA ASN A 23 -1.05 -10.97 10.10
C ASN A 23 -0.79 -10.25 8.75
N ARG A 24 -0.13 -10.93 7.82
CA ARG A 24 0.20 -10.36 6.49
C ARG A 24 -1.04 -9.95 5.68
N ILE A 25 -2.17 -10.65 5.84
CA ILE A 25 -3.42 -10.35 5.14
C ILE A 25 -3.88 -8.92 5.46
N LYS A 26 -3.81 -8.51 6.74
CA LYS A 26 -4.13 -7.12 7.15
C LYS A 26 -3.23 -6.08 6.48
N GLY A 27 -1.96 -6.42 6.24
CA GLY A 27 -1.06 -5.57 5.46
C GLY A 27 -1.52 -5.40 4.01
N HIS A 28 -1.96 -6.49 3.37
CA HIS A 28 -2.49 -6.43 2.01
C HIS A 28 -3.80 -5.64 1.91
N GLU A 29 -4.71 -5.82 2.85
CA GLU A 29 -5.95 -5.04 2.95
C GLU A 29 -5.65 -3.54 3.08
N ALA A 30 -4.75 -3.18 4.00
CA ALA A 30 -4.32 -1.79 4.21
C ALA A 30 -3.63 -1.20 2.97
N GLY A 31 -2.79 -1.98 2.31
CA GLY A 31 -2.19 -1.57 1.04
C GLY A 31 -3.25 -1.30 -0.03
N SER A 32 -4.23 -2.19 -0.18
CA SER A 32 -5.30 -2.04 -1.16
C SER A 32 -6.17 -0.79 -0.89
N GLU A 33 -6.44 -0.49 0.37
CA GLU A 33 -7.12 0.76 0.77
C GLU A 33 -6.28 2.00 0.46
N ALA A 34 -4.97 1.96 0.72
CA ALA A 34 -4.06 3.06 0.43
C ALA A 34 -3.96 3.39 -1.07
N VAL A 35 -3.98 2.39 -1.97
CA VAL A 35 -4.05 2.67 -3.42
C VAL A 35 -5.32 3.43 -3.73
N ARG A 36 -6.47 2.95 -3.25
CA ARG A 36 -7.78 3.53 -3.55
C ARG A 36 -7.93 4.99 -3.12
N THR A 37 -7.18 5.43 -2.11
CA THR A 37 -7.21 6.82 -1.65
C THR A 37 -6.16 7.71 -2.30
N THR A 38 -5.11 7.12 -2.87
CA THR A 38 -3.97 7.85 -3.45
C THR A 38 -4.21 8.23 -4.91
N VAL A 39 -5.02 7.45 -5.63
CA VAL A 39 -5.42 7.71 -7.03
C VAL A 39 -6.86 8.17 -7.10
#